data_AF-A0A261FQC4-F1
#
_entry.id   AF-A0A261FQC4-F1
#
_cell.length_a   1.000
_cell.length_b   1.000
_cell.length_c   1.000
_cell.angle_alpha   90.00
_cell.angle_beta   90.00
_cell.angle_gamma   90.00
#
_symmetry.space_group_name_H-M   'P 1'
#
loop_
_entity.id
_entity.type
_entity.pdbx_description
1 polymer ?
#
loop_
_entity_poly.entity_id
_entity_poly.type
_entity_poly.pdbx_seq_one_letter_code
_entity_poly.pdbx_strand_id
1 'polypeptide(L)'
;MFCHKCGAKLLPDSQFCAKCGTKIPEITQSSPRPPQSTRYGQAIQPPNNAGSGSAGPANSMPPYGPAPVPPVSTHLPLSDAKHAGGRRTWQQMAYGAQSNAGAYNARSYSQTTNERPFDTPMNHPSLPSRIEQTVGSIPPKTLKTGLAVAVIILFVIAVVVVQRSSPLKRAMQGCESRIDSQTWSWEVDSEYGYFQLADNGHTLTVNGIDNYDDEILTCIFDELEMPQSVRSKILHTRALDGTLSDEWDRIKITWNFQPNEGLDIVFEEE
;
A
#
# COMPACT_ATOMS: atom_id res chain seq x y z
N MET A 1 -19.29 -14.62 -25.80
CA MET A 1 -18.23 -13.76 -26.37
C MET A 1 -17.54 -13.00 -25.24
N PHE A 2 -16.25 -12.69 -25.41
CA PHE A 2 -15.44 -11.97 -24.40
C PHE A 2 -14.99 -10.62 -24.96
N CYS A 3 -14.74 -9.65 -24.08
CA CYS A 3 -14.24 -8.33 -24.47
C CYS A 3 -12.81 -8.45 -25.02
N HIS A 4 -12.57 -7.87 -26.20
CA HIS A 4 -11.24 -7.87 -26.82
C HIS A 4 -10.21 -7.02 -26.06
N LYS A 5 -10.66 -6.06 -25.25
CA LYS A 5 -9.77 -5.16 -24.49
C LYS A 5 -9.39 -5.70 -23.12
N CYS A 6 -10.33 -6.30 -22.37
CA CYS A 6 -10.10 -6.68 -20.97
C CYS A 6 -10.42 -8.15 -20.63
N GLY A 7 -10.85 -8.95 -21.62
CA GLY A 7 -11.17 -10.37 -21.42
C GLY A 7 -12.46 -10.67 -20.66
N ALA A 8 -13.22 -9.66 -20.20
CA ALA A 8 -14.45 -9.89 -19.45
C ALA A 8 -15.54 -10.56 -20.30
N LYS A 9 -16.34 -11.45 -19.68
CA LYS A 9 -17.48 -12.11 -20.33
C LYS A 9 -18.57 -11.07 -20.64
N LEU A 10 -19.02 -11.03 -21.90
CA LEU A 10 -20.02 -10.06 -22.35
C LEU A 10 -21.44 -10.65 -22.25
N LEU A 11 -22.41 -9.79 -21.95
CA LEU A 11 -23.83 -10.12 -22.01
C LEU A 11 -24.31 -10.17 -23.47
N PRO A 12 -25.32 -11.00 -23.80
CA PRO A 12 -25.98 -10.95 -25.11
C PRO A 12 -26.49 -9.53 -25.38
N ASP A 13 -26.31 -9.03 -26.61
CA ASP A 13 -26.77 -7.72 -27.10
C ASP A 13 -26.18 -6.48 -26.38
N SER A 14 -25.09 -6.66 -25.62
CA SER A 14 -24.38 -5.53 -25.00
C SER A 14 -23.60 -4.71 -26.04
N GLN A 15 -23.91 -3.41 -26.13
CA GLN A 15 -23.18 -2.47 -26.99
C GLN A 15 -21.84 -2.04 -26.40
N PHE A 16 -21.66 -2.20 -25.08
CA PHE A 16 -20.46 -1.82 -24.33
C PHE A 16 -20.11 -2.85 -23.25
N CYS A 17 -18.82 -2.99 -22.95
CA CYS A 17 -18.36 -3.83 -21.85
C CYS A 17 -18.64 -3.17 -20.49
N ALA A 18 -19.40 -3.85 -19.62
CA ALA A 18 -19.71 -3.34 -18.28
C ALA A 18 -18.49 -3.21 -17.35
N LYS A 19 -17.36 -3.85 -17.66
CA LYS A 19 -16.14 -3.79 -16.85
C LYS A 19 -15.20 -2.63 -17.22
N CYS A 20 -15.01 -2.38 -18.53
CA CYS A 20 -14.00 -1.42 -19.01
C CYS A 20 -14.55 -0.36 -19.98
N GLY A 21 -15.87 -0.34 -20.22
CA GLY A 21 -16.54 0.66 -21.06
C GLY A 21 -16.28 0.55 -22.57
N THR A 22 -15.48 -0.41 -23.03
CA THR A 22 -15.13 -0.53 -24.45
C THR A 22 -16.34 -0.93 -25.29
N LYS A 23 -16.57 -0.21 -26.40
CA LYS A 23 -17.66 -0.48 -27.35
C LYS A 23 -17.43 -1.81 -28.06
N ILE A 24 -18.48 -2.59 -28.21
CA ILE A 24 -18.46 -3.89 -28.87
C ILE A 24 -19.03 -3.72 -30.28
N PRO A 25 -18.34 -4.17 -31.33
CA PRO A 25 -18.89 -4.13 -32.68
C PRO A 25 -20.12 -5.06 -32.75
N GLU A 26 -21.25 -4.50 -33.19
CA GLU A 26 -22.51 -5.23 -33.36
C GLU A 26 -22.37 -6.18 -34.55
N ILE A 27 -21.99 -7.42 -34.25
CA ILE A 27 -22.07 -8.51 -35.22
C ILE A 27 -23.55 -8.88 -35.34
N THR A 28 -24.20 -8.31 -36.36
CA THR A 28 -25.56 -8.65 -36.78
C THR A 28 -25.69 -10.17 -36.84
N GLN A 29 -26.34 -10.77 -35.83
CA GLN A 29 -26.69 -12.17 -35.83
C GLN A 29 -27.87 -12.36 -36.79
N SER A 30 -27.60 -12.33 -38.09
CA SER A 30 -28.52 -12.88 -39.07
C SER A 30 -28.47 -14.41 -38.95
N SER A 31 -29.37 -14.96 -38.13
CA SER A 31 -29.69 -16.38 -38.14
C SER A 31 -30.05 -16.81 -39.57
N PRO A 32 -29.52 -17.94 -40.11
CA PRO A 32 -29.89 -18.41 -41.43
C PRO A 32 -31.32 -18.96 -41.38
N ARG A 33 -32.29 -18.23 -41.94
CA ARG A 33 -33.62 -18.76 -42.22
C ARG A 33 -33.53 -19.67 -43.46
N PRO A 34 -34.04 -20.91 -43.44
CA PRO A 34 -34.03 -21.78 -44.61
C PRO A 34 -34.92 -21.21 -45.73
N PRO A 35 -34.61 -21.51 -47.00
CA PRO A 35 -35.26 -20.87 -48.15
C PRO A 35 -36.72 -21.30 -48.23
N GLN A 36 -37.63 -20.33 -48.19
CA GLN A 36 -39.01 -20.54 -48.62
C GLN A 36 -39.17 -20.12 -50.08
N SER A 37 -39.63 -21.10 -50.85
CA SER A 37 -39.92 -21.11 -52.27
C SER A 37 -41.08 -20.18 -52.66
N THR A 38 -40.84 -19.39 -53.71
CA THR A 38 -41.76 -19.03 -54.82
C THR A 38 -43.25 -18.85 -54.56
N ARG A 39 -43.77 -17.63 -54.81
CA ARG A 39 -44.94 -17.44 -55.69
C ARG A 39 -45.06 -16.03 -56.29
N TYR A 40 -44.76 -15.96 -57.58
CA TYR A 40 -45.41 -15.23 -58.69
C TYR A 40 -46.20 -13.92 -58.47
N GLY A 41 -45.83 -12.91 -59.27
CA GLY A 41 -46.69 -11.85 -59.83
C GLY A 41 -46.67 -10.53 -59.06
N GLN A 42 -46.52 -9.33 -59.62
CA GLN A 42 -46.65 -8.88 -61.01
C GLN A 42 -46.05 -7.47 -61.14
N ALA A 43 -45.59 -7.21 -62.36
CA ALA A 43 -45.64 -5.97 -63.13
C ALA A 43 -44.99 -4.65 -62.63
N ILE A 44 -44.14 -4.19 -63.55
CA ILE A 44 -43.45 -2.91 -63.73
C ILE A 44 -44.45 -1.77 -63.98
N GLN A 45 -44.26 -0.60 -63.35
CA GLN A 45 -44.30 0.74 -63.99
C GLN A 45 -43.88 1.88 -63.02
N PRO A 46 -43.07 2.87 -63.47
CA PRO A 46 -42.67 4.05 -62.68
C PRO A 46 -43.46 5.34 -63.09
N PRO A 47 -43.09 6.53 -62.56
CA PRO A 47 -43.89 7.37 -61.65
C PRO A 47 -44.73 8.43 -62.38
N ASN A 48 -45.59 9.20 -61.68
CA ASN A 48 -45.84 10.64 -61.90
C ASN A 48 -46.90 11.25 -60.96
N ASN A 49 -46.59 12.47 -60.50
CA ASN A 49 -47.46 13.61 -60.12
C ASN A 49 -48.19 13.68 -58.76
N ALA A 50 -47.65 14.60 -57.94
CA ALA A 50 -48.25 15.87 -57.50
C ALA A 50 -49.53 15.88 -56.65
N GLY A 51 -49.44 16.57 -55.50
CA GLY A 51 -50.55 17.14 -54.71
C GLY A 51 -50.33 16.97 -53.20
N SER A 52 -49.67 17.91 -52.52
CA SER A 52 -50.25 19.06 -51.80
C SER A 52 -51.17 18.70 -50.62
N GLY A 53 -50.74 19.06 -49.40
CA GLY A 53 -51.54 19.05 -48.16
C GLY A 53 -50.67 18.76 -46.93
N SER A 54 -49.94 19.74 -46.40
CA SER A 54 -50.32 20.59 -45.25
C SER A 54 -50.31 19.91 -43.87
N ALA A 55 -49.60 20.58 -42.94
CA ALA A 55 -49.67 20.50 -41.48
C ALA A 55 -48.80 19.43 -40.76
N GLY A 56 -47.65 19.86 -40.24
CA GLY A 56 -47.25 19.49 -38.88
C GLY A 56 -48.06 20.29 -37.83
N PRO A 57 -47.76 20.23 -36.53
CA PRO A 57 -46.63 19.56 -35.87
C PRO A 57 -47.08 18.65 -34.71
N ALA A 58 -46.16 17.89 -34.11
CA ALA A 58 -45.97 17.87 -32.65
C ALA A 58 -44.95 16.81 -32.23
N ASN A 59 -43.96 17.28 -31.48
CA ASN A 59 -43.05 16.49 -30.67
C ASN A 59 -43.83 15.68 -29.62
N SER A 60 -43.46 14.41 -29.44
CA SER A 60 -43.79 13.66 -28.24
C SER A 60 -42.62 12.77 -27.85
N MET A 61 -41.71 13.33 -27.04
CA MET A 61 -40.77 12.59 -26.21
C MET A 61 -41.54 11.71 -25.21
N PRO A 62 -41.14 10.46 -24.96
CA PRO A 62 -41.66 9.71 -23.83
C PRO A 62 -41.04 10.22 -22.50
N PRO A 63 -41.80 10.23 -21.39
CA PRO A 63 -41.31 10.74 -20.11
C PRO A 63 -40.33 9.77 -19.45
N TYR A 64 -39.18 10.30 -19.01
CA TYR A 64 -38.32 9.66 -18.02
C TYR A 64 -39.08 9.55 -16.69
N GLY A 65 -39.51 8.34 -16.34
CA GLY A 65 -39.90 8.01 -14.97
C GLY A 65 -38.65 7.79 -14.10
N PRO A 66 -38.65 8.20 -12.82
CA PRO A 66 -37.55 7.92 -11.92
C PRO A 66 -37.44 6.41 -11.64
N ALA A 67 -36.21 5.90 -11.68
CA ALA A 67 -35.89 4.50 -11.38
C ALA A 67 -36.31 4.13 -9.93
N PRO A 68 -36.78 2.90 -9.69
CA PRO A 68 -37.09 2.43 -8.35
C PRO A 68 -35.82 2.19 -7.53
N VAL A 69 -35.75 2.83 -6.36
CA VAL A 69 -34.77 2.58 -5.31
C VAL A 69 -35.00 1.18 -4.71
N PRO A 70 -33.98 0.32 -4.58
CA PRO A 70 -34.13 -0.94 -3.86
C PRO A 70 -34.26 -0.70 -2.34
N PRO A 71 -35.03 -1.53 -1.61
CA PRO A 71 -35.20 -1.35 -0.18
C PRO A 71 -33.94 -1.71 0.61
N VAL A 72 -33.59 -0.81 1.54
CA VAL A 72 -32.63 -1.05 2.62
C VAL A 72 -33.16 -2.18 3.50
N SER A 73 -32.43 -3.29 3.56
CA SER A 73 -32.75 -4.41 4.44
C SER A 73 -31.83 -4.37 5.66
N THR A 74 -32.34 -3.77 6.74
CA THR A 74 -31.76 -3.86 8.08
C THR A 74 -32.40 -5.02 8.83
N HIS A 75 -31.71 -6.12 9.09
CA HIS A 75 -31.90 -6.98 10.27
C HIS A 75 -30.67 -7.90 10.50
N LEU A 76 -30.04 -7.75 11.68
CA LEU A 76 -29.15 -8.70 12.41
C LEU A 76 -29.97 -9.93 12.93
N PRO A 77 -29.44 -10.98 13.64
CA PRO A 77 -28.07 -11.30 14.14
C PRO A 77 -27.59 -12.78 13.95
N LEU A 78 -26.43 -13.08 14.57
CA LEU A 78 -25.72 -14.35 14.85
C LEU A 78 -26.54 -15.66 14.98
N SER A 79 -25.95 -16.77 14.48
CA SER A 79 -25.77 -18.02 15.25
C SER A 79 -24.83 -19.04 14.54
N ASP A 80 -23.70 -19.29 15.19
CA ASP A 80 -22.96 -20.55 15.40
C ASP A 80 -22.92 -21.75 14.41
N ALA A 81 -21.67 -22.06 14.04
CA ALA A 81 -20.92 -23.31 14.22
C ALA A 81 -21.35 -24.64 13.53
N LYS A 82 -20.39 -25.18 12.73
CA LYS A 82 -19.80 -26.55 12.78
C LYS A 82 -18.71 -26.65 11.69
N HIS A 83 -17.42 -26.63 12.01
CA HIS A 83 -16.54 -27.78 12.37
C HIS A 83 -16.31 -28.83 11.26
N ALA A 84 -15.15 -28.73 10.59
CA ALA A 84 -14.23 -29.80 10.14
C ALA A 84 -13.20 -29.16 9.19
N GLY A 85 -11.88 -29.24 9.30
CA GLY A 85 -10.94 -29.92 10.19
C GLY A 85 -9.53 -29.46 9.78
N GLY A 86 -8.51 -29.76 10.60
CA GLY A 86 -7.10 -29.54 10.23
C GLY A 86 -6.26 -28.81 11.28
N ARG A 87 -6.19 -29.34 12.50
CA ARG A 87 -5.19 -28.94 13.50
C ARG A 87 -3.80 -29.40 13.05
N ARG A 88 -2.83 -28.48 12.94
CA ARG A 88 -1.43 -28.77 13.27
C ARG A 88 -0.95 -27.72 14.25
N THR A 89 -0.58 -28.23 15.40
CA THR A 89 -0.20 -27.58 16.65
C THR A 89 1.19 -26.99 16.55
N TRP A 90 1.34 -25.70 16.89
CA TRP A 90 2.64 -25.11 17.24
C TRP A 90 2.98 -25.50 18.69
N GLN A 91 3.54 -26.70 18.85
CA GLN A 91 4.19 -27.10 20.09
C GLN A 91 5.33 -28.07 19.76
N GLN A 92 6.51 -27.71 20.27
CA GLN A 92 7.75 -28.49 20.39
C GLN A 92 8.60 -28.67 19.12
N MET A 93 9.69 -27.91 19.06
CA MET A 93 11.05 -28.46 18.96
C MET A 93 12.04 -27.42 19.50
N ALA A 94 12.43 -27.63 20.76
CA ALA A 94 13.64 -27.10 21.34
C ALA A 94 14.70 -28.19 21.27
N TYR A 95 15.84 -27.93 20.61
CA TYR A 95 17.12 -28.60 20.90
C TYR A 95 18.28 -27.67 20.52
N GLY A 96 19.02 -27.24 21.55
CA GLY A 96 20.48 -27.11 21.53
C GLY A 96 21.10 -25.74 21.21
N ALA A 97 21.43 -24.96 22.24
CA ALA A 97 22.80 -24.50 22.49
C ALA A 97 22.90 -23.76 23.84
N GLN A 98 23.74 -24.29 24.73
CA GLN A 98 24.20 -23.66 25.97
C GLN A 98 24.86 -22.28 25.74
N SER A 99 24.65 -21.32 26.64
CA SER A 99 25.63 -21.00 27.71
C SER A 99 25.29 -19.73 28.51
N ASN A 100 25.44 -19.87 29.82
CA ASN A 100 25.94 -18.91 30.82
C ASN A 100 25.17 -17.62 31.18
N ALA A 101 24.68 -17.68 32.42
CA ALA A 101 24.99 -16.77 33.53
C ALA A 101 24.21 -15.46 33.69
N GLY A 102 23.75 -15.23 34.94
CA GLY A 102 23.54 -13.90 35.48
C GLY A 102 22.11 -13.59 35.91
N ALA A 103 21.65 -14.21 37.00
CA ALA A 103 20.45 -13.78 37.71
C ALA A 103 20.69 -12.41 38.38
N TYR A 104 19.93 -11.39 37.97
CA TYR A 104 19.72 -10.17 38.75
C TYR A 104 18.23 -9.99 38.99
N ASN A 105 17.82 -10.22 40.24
CA ASN A 105 16.50 -9.86 40.76
C ASN A 105 16.43 -8.33 40.90
N ALA A 106 15.41 -7.71 40.31
CA ALA A 106 14.96 -6.37 40.70
C ALA A 106 13.54 -6.49 41.26
N ARG A 107 13.44 -6.46 42.60
CA ARG A 107 12.17 -6.40 43.32
C ARG A 107 11.86 -4.94 43.63
N SER A 108 10.66 -4.53 43.25
CA SER A 108 10.02 -3.23 43.46
C SER A 108 9.81 -2.90 44.94
N TYR A 109 9.88 -1.60 45.26
CA TYR A 109 9.62 -0.99 46.58
C TYR A 109 8.28 -0.23 46.59
N SER A 110 7.49 -0.42 47.65
CA SER A 110 6.47 0.48 48.24
C SER A 110 5.62 -0.41 49.18
N GLN A 111 5.22 -0.13 50.42
CA GLN A 111 4.89 1.07 51.22
C GLN A 111 4.88 0.62 52.71
N THR A 112 5.57 1.31 53.63
CA THR A 112 5.02 2.16 54.74
C THR A 112 3.81 1.62 55.52
N THR A 113 4.00 1.36 56.83
CA THR A 113 3.38 1.98 58.04
C THR A 113 3.68 1.08 59.26
N ASN A 114 4.55 1.51 60.19
CA ASN A 114 4.23 2.14 61.49
C ASN A 114 3.30 1.30 62.38
N GLU A 115 3.82 0.67 63.46
CA GLU A 115 3.34 0.74 64.87
C GLU A 115 4.48 0.24 65.81
N ARG A 116 4.72 0.96 66.93
CA ARG A 116 5.53 0.56 68.12
C ARG A 116 4.54 0.17 69.26
N PRO A 117 4.93 -0.13 70.52
CA PRO A 117 6.25 -0.41 71.15
C PRO A 117 6.25 -1.67 72.05
N PHE A 118 7.41 -2.16 72.50
CA PHE A 118 7.64 -2.53 73.92
C PHE A 118 9.12 -2.80 74.21
N ASP A 119 9.50 -2.46 75.44
CA ASP A 119 10.81 -2.29 76.04
C ASP A 119 11.76 -3.51 76.04
N THR A 120 13.09 -3.27 76.01
CA THR A 120 14.10 -3.71 77.01
C THR A 120 15.56 -3.33 76.60
N PRO A 121 16.54 -3.35 77.53
CA PRO A 121 17.53 -2.28 77.69
C PRO A 121 18.90 -2.51 77.04
N MET A 122 19.68 -1.42 77.12
CA MET A 122 21.03 -1.19 76.63
C MET A 122 21.98 -2.39 76.69
N ASN A 123 22.59 -2.65 75.54
CA ASN A 123 23.93 -3.21 75.47
C ASN A 123 24.72 -2.34 74.48
N HIS A 124 25.70 -1.59 74.99
CA HIS A 124 26.71 -0.93 74.19
C HIS A 124 27.80 -1.93 73.84
N PRO A 125 28.10 -2.12 72.55
CA PRO A 125 29.48 -2.33 72.13
C PRO A 125 29.92 -1.24 71.15
N SER A 126 31.02 -0.58 71.53
CA SER A 126 32.07 0.02 70.70
C SER A 126 31.80 0.18 69.20
N LEU A 127 31.86 1.45 68.77
CA LEU A 127 32.14 1.95 67.43
C LEU A 127 32.99 1.00 66.57
N PRO A 128 32.47 0.48 65.43
CA PRO A 128 33.34 0.13 64.33
C PRO A 128 33.83 1.43 63.66
N SER A 129 35.15 1.54 63.64
CA SER A 129 35.96 2.50 62.91
C SER A 129 35.37 2.90 61.55
N ARG A 130 35.31 4.23 61.36
CA ARG A 130 35.32 4.95 60.08
C ARG A 130 35.83 4.06 58.95
N ILE A 131 34.92 3.61 58.08
CA ILE A 131 35.30 3.11 56.76
C ILE A 131 35.83 4.32 56.03
N GLU A 132 37.16 4.47 56.01
CA GLU A 132 37.80 5.28 54.98
C GLU A 132 37.40 4.65 53.66
N GLN A 133 36.47 5.30 52.96
CA GLN A 133 36.35 5.13 51.53
C GLN A 133 37.70 5.57 50.97
N THR A 134 38.58 4.60 50.79
CA THR A 134 39.70 4.71 49.87
C THR A 134 39.06 4.89 48.50
N VAL A 135 38.77 6.16 48.17
CA VAL A 135 38.57 6.60 46.80
C VAL A 135 39.80 6.10 46.07
N GLY A 136 39.66 4.96 45.40
CA GLY A 136 40.69 4.37 44.58
C GLY A 136 41.08 5.44 43.58
N SER A 137 42.20 6.09 43.85
CA SER A 137 42.81 7.06 42.97
C SER A 137 43.05 6.34 41.65
N ILE A 138 42.22 6.65 40.65
CA ILE A 138 42.43 6.22 39.28
C ILE A 138 43.84 6.70 38.93
N PRO A 139 44.81 5.80 38.68
CA PRO A 139 46.18 6.21 38.43
C PRO A 139 46.19 7.12 37.19
N PRO A 140 46.90 8.26 37.20
CA PRO A 140 46.98 9.15 36.05
C PRO A 140 47.89 8.51 34.99
N LYS A 141 47.41 7.44 34.35
CA LYS A 141 48.06 6.86 33.19
C LYS A 141 47.33 7.33 31.95
N THR A 142 48.02 8.25 31.28
CA THR A 142 47.98 8.52 29.84
C THR A 142 46.70 9.13 29.26
N LEU A 143 46.58 10.45 29.38
CA LEU A 143 45.69 11.32 28.60
C LEU A 143 45.70 11.04 27.08
N LYS A 144 46.79 10.44 26.54
CA LYS A 144 46.94 10.10 25.12
C LYS A 144 46.13 8.86 24.68
N THR A 145 45.85 7.90 25.57
CA THR A 145 45.06 6.70 25.20
C THR A 145 43.56 6.97 25.19
N GLY A 146 43.07 7.87 26.07
CA GLY A 146 41.68 8.33 26.04
C GLY A 146 41.33 9.11 24.76
N LEU A 147 42.27 9.93 24.26
CA LEU A 147 42.08 10.69 23.01
C LEU A 147 41.96 9.76 21.79
N ALA A 148 42.81 8.72 21.70
CA ALA A 148 42.76 7.78 20.58
C ALA A 148 41.42 7.01 20.52
N VAL A 149 40.91 6.56 21.67
CA VAL A 149 39.60 5.89 21.75
C VAL A 149 38.46 6.84 21.39
N ALA A 150 38.49 8.09 21.87
CA ALA A 150 37.48 9.09 21.51
C ALA A 150 37.46 9.41 20.01
N VAL A 151 38.63 9.52 19.37
CA VAL A 151 38.74 9.74 17.92
C VAL A 151 38.20 8.53 17.14
N ILE A 152 38.50 7.30 17.57
CA ILE A 152 37.97 6.09 16.93
C ILE A 152 36.44 6.03 17.08
N ILE A 153 35.89 6.34 18.25
CA ILE A 153 34.44 6.35 18.47
C ILE A 153 33.78 7.42 17.58
N LEU A 154 34.32 8.64 17.52
CA LEU A 154 33.81 9.70 16.65
C LEU A 154 33.89 9.31 15.17
N PHE A 155 34.98 8.65 14.75
CA PHE A 155 35.13 8.14 13.39
C PHE A 155 34.09 7.06 13.08
N VAL A 156 33.87 6.10 13.98
CA VAL A 156 32.85 5.06 13.82
C VAL A 156 31.45 5.68 13.77
N ILE A 157 31.13 6.65 14.63
CA ILE A 157 29.84 7.36 14.60
C ILE A 157 29.69 8.10 13.27
N ALA A 158 30.71 8.82 12.81
CA ALA A 158 30.67 9.52 11.53
C ALA A 158 30.45 8.54 10.37
N VAL A 159 31.15 7.40 10.36
CA VAL A 159 30.96 6.34 9.36
C VAL A 159 29.55 5.76 9.44
N VAL A 160 29.02 5.48 10.63
CA VAL A 160 27.66 4.95 10.81
C VAL A 160 26.60 5.95 10.35
N VAL A 161 26.79 7.24 10.63
CA VAL A 161 25.90 8.31 10.16
C VAL A 161 25.94 8.41 8.64
N VAL A 162 27.13 8.34 8.03
CA VAL A 162 27.31 8.38 6.57
C VAL A 162 26.81 7.09 5.89
N GLN A 163 26.84 5.95 6.58
CA GLN A 163 26.37 4.66 6.05
C GLN A 163 24.88 4.40 6.28
N ARG A 164 24.12 5.34 6.86
CA ARG A 164 22.66 5.17 6.91
C ARG A 164 22.11 5.24 5.49
N SER A 165 21.75 4.09 4.94
CA SER A 165 20.99 4.02 3.69
C SER A 165 19.72 4.86 3.80
N SER A 166 19.44 5.56 2.71
CA SER A 166 18.25 6.39 2.51
C SER A 166 16.97 5.54 2.68
N PRO A 167 15.91 6.06 3.34
CA PRO A 167 14.59 5.45 3.39
C PRO A 167 14.09 4.87 2.06
N LEU A 168 14.22 5.62 0.95
CA LEU A 168 13.79 5.18 -0.38
C LEU A 168 14.56 3.95 -0.86
N LYS A 169 15.89 3.94 -0.68
CA LYS A 169 16.71 2.78 -1.02
C LYS A 169 16.35 1.55 -0.18
N ARG A 170 16.04 1.74 1.10
CA ARG A 170 15.59 0.65 1.98
C ARG A 170 14.24 0.09 1.54
N ALA A 171 13.30 0.96 1.20
CA ALA A 171 11.99 0.54 0.71
C ALA A 171 12.12 -0.27 -0.58
N MET A 172 12.90 0.20 -1.56
CA MET A 172 13.17 -0.55 -2.79
C MET A 172 13.79 -1.93 -2.50
N GLN A 173 14.80 -2.01 -1.65
CA GLN A 173 15.42 -3.29 -1.27
C GLN A 173 14.46 -4.22 -0.52
N GLY A 174 13.59 -3.66 0.32
CA GLY A 174 12.54 -4.41 1.00
C GLY A 174 11.56 -5.04 0.02
N CYS A 175 11.17 -4.28 -1.00
CA CYS A 175 10.25 -4.72 -2.05
C CYS A 175 10.86 -5.73 -3.02
N GLU A 176 12.14 -5.60 -3.37
CA GLU A 176 12.85 -6.54 -4.27
C GLU A 176 12.67 -8.00 -3.83
N SER A 177 12.73 -8.25 -2.52
CA SER A 177 12.60 -9.60 -1.97
C SER A 177 11.19 -10.20 -2.02
N ARG A 178 10.16 -9.37 -2.24
CA ARG A 178 8.75 -9.75 -2.22
C ARG A 178 8.17 -9.97 -3.62
N ILE A 179 8.81 -9.38 -4.63
CA ILE A 179 8.38 -9.40 -6.03
C ILE A 179 9.15 -10.51 -6.77
N ASP A 180 8.53 -11.11 -7.78
CA ASP A 180 9.23 -12.07 -8.63
C ASP A 180 10.44 -11.41 -9.33
N SER A 181 11.59 -12.09 -9.29
CA SER A 181 12.86 -11.56 -9.80
C SER A 181 12.81 -11.18 -11.29
N GLN A 182 11.99 -11.88 -12.09
CA GLN A 182 11.80 -11.52 -13.48
C GLN A 182 11.07 -10.18 -13.55
N THR A 183 9.90 -10.04 -12.92
CA THR A 183 9.15 -8.77 -12.90
C THR A 183 10.03 -7.61 -12.42
N TRP A 184 10.72 -7.79 -11.30
CA TRP A 184 11.60 -6.75 -10.75
C TRP A 184 12.64 -6.26 -11.75
N SER A 185 13.35 -7.17 -12.40
CA SER A 185 14.44 -6.82 -13.34
C SER A 185 13.98 -6.09 -14.61
N TRP A 186 12.70 -6.16 -14.96
CA TRP A 186 12.14 -5.47 -16.14
C TRP A 186 11.56 -4.11 -15.76
N GLU A 187 10.94 -4.03 -14.60
CA GLU A 187 10.22 -2.82 -14.17
C GLU A 187 11.10 -1.83 -13.41
N VAL A 188 12.20 -2.28 -12.80
CA VAL A 188 13.07 -1.48 -11.94
C VAL A 188 14.46 -1.29 -12.58
N ASP A 189 14.92 -0.05 -12.64
CA ASP A 189 16.25 0.36 -13.14
C ASP A 189 16.61 -0.24 -14.53
N SER A 190 15.60 -0.48 -15.36
CA SER A 190 15.73 -0.95 -16.73
C SER A 190 15.49 0.18 -17.73
N GLU A 191 15.94 0.01 -18.98
CA GLU A 191 15.73 0.99 -20.06
C GLU A 191 14.24 1.33 -20.29
N TYR A 192 13.35 0.38 -19.97
CA TYR A 192 11.90 0.52 -20.12
C TYR A 192 11.16 0.45 -18.78
N GLY A 193 11.90 0.48 -17.67
CA GLY A 193 11.36 0.30 -16.33
C GLY A 193 10.60 1.53 -15.87
N TYR A 194 9.46 1.31 -15.24
CA TYR A 194 8.68 2.38 -14.63
C TYR A 194 9.37 2.97 -13.40
N PHE A 195 10.15 2.17 -12.65
CA PHE A 195 10.75 2.55 -11.37
C PHE A 195 12.24 2.82 -11.53
N GLN A 196 12.69 4.02 -11.17
CA GLN A 196 14.07 4.44 -11.36
C GLN A 196 14.61 5.10 -10.09
N LEU A 197 15.69 4.54 -9.55
CA LEU A 197 16.34 5.07 -8.37
C LEU A 197 17.52 5.97 -8.77
N ALA A 198 17.44 7.25 -8.43
CA ALA A 198 18.42 8.28 -8.76
C ALA A 198 19.06 8.88 -7.49
N ASP A 199 20.00 9.80 -7.70
CA ASP A 199 20.61 10.61 -6.64
C ASP A 199 21.15 9.80 -5.45
N ASN A 200 21.87 8.73 -5.74
CA ASN A 200 22.41 7.78 -4.74
C ASN A 200 21.35 7.09 -3.86
N GLY A 201 20.10 7.05 -4.30
CA GLY A 201 18.97 6.48 -3.58
C GLY A 201 18.10 7.48 -2.85
N HIS A 202 18.27 8.78 -3.09
CA HIS A 202 17.46 9.85 -2.46
C HIS A 202 16.31 10.35 -3.34
N THR A 203 16.24 9.89 -4.58
CA THR A 203 15.14 10.20 -5.51
C THR A 203 14.63 8.91 -6.13
N LEU A 204 13.33 8.66 -6.06
CA LEU A 204 12.67 7.56 -6.75
C LEU A 204 11.63 8.13 -7.73
N THR A 205 11.78 7.81 -9.00
CA THR A 205 10.83 8.20 -10.05
C THR A 205 10.02 6.99 -10.47
N VAL A 206 8.71 7.17 -10.57
CA VAL A 206 7.76 6.21 -11.14
C VAL A 206 7.09 6.88 -12.33
N ASN A 207 7.30 6.35 -13.54
CA ASN A 207 6.79 6.98 -14.76
C ASN A 207 5.59 6.21 -15.31
N GLY A 208 4.55 6.91 -15.73
CA GLY A 208 3.50 6.39 -16.59
C GLY A 208 2.78 5.12 -16.12
N ILE A 209 2.62 4.93 -14.82
CA ILE A 209 1.96 3.74 -14.30
C ILE A 209 0.44 3.88 -14.45
N ASP A 210 -0.19 2.92 -15.13
CA ASP A 210 -1.63 2.95 -15.43
C ASP A 210 -2.48 2.28 -14.34
N ASN A 211 -1.84 1.53 -13.43
CA ASN A 211 -2.47 0.82 -12.34
C ASN A 211 -1.95 1.30 -10.97
N TYR A 212 -2.83 1.88 -10.16
CA TYR A 212 -2.53 2.30 -8.79
C TYR A 212 -2.33 1.12 -7.83
N ASP A 213 -2.90 -0.04 -8.16
CA ASP A 213 -2.74 -1.29 -7.40
C ASP A 213 -1.56 -2.13 -7.95
N ASP A 214 -0.58 -1.49 -8.58
CA ASP A 214 0.67 -2.15 -8.97
C ASP A 214 1.39 -2.71 -7.73
N GLU A 215 1.94 -3.92 -7.85
CA GLU A 215 2.50 -4.66 -6.73
C GLU A 215 3.76 -3.98 -6.18
N ILE A 216 4.61 -3.44 -7.06
CA ILE A 216 5.84 -2.73 -6.69
C ILE A 216 5.47 -1.39 -6.06
N LEU A 217 4.58 -0.62 -6.70
CA LEU A 217 4.15 0.67 -6.17
C LEU A 217 3.47 0.56 -4.81
N THR A 218 2.57 -0.42 -4.65
CA THR A 218 1.89 -0.68 -3.37
C THR A 218 2.89 -1.08 -2.29
N CYS A 219 3.88 -1.90 -2.63
CA CYS A 219 4.95 -2.26 -1.70
C CYS A 219 5.76 -1.02 -1.25
N ILE A 220 6.13 -0.14 -2.19
CA ILE A 220 6.86 1.11 -1.87
C ILE A 220 6.01 1.98 -0.94
N PHE A 221 4.72 2.16 -1.23
CA PHE A 221 3.84 2.92 -0.36
C PHE A 221 3.75 2.34 1.05
N ASP A 222 3.78 1.01 1.20
CA ASP A 222 3.73 0.32 2.49
C ASP A 222 5.05 0.45 3.26
N GLU A 223 6.19 0.22 2.59
CA GLU A 223 7.54 0.34 3.18
C GLU A 223 7.89 1.79 3.58
N LEU A 224 7.38 2.78 2.85
CA LEU A 224 7.52 4.20 3.21
C LEU A 224 6.48 4.68 4.23
N GLU A 225 5.62 3.79 4.73
CA GLU A 225 4.54 4.11 5.68
C GLU A 225 3.64 5.26 5.19
N MET A 226 3.38 5.34 3.88
CA MET A 226 2.68 6.46 3.27
C MET A 226 1.28 6.64 3.86
N PRO A 227 0.93 7.85 4.38
CA PRO A 227 -0.36 8.07 5.00
C PRO A 227 -1.53 7.83 4.03
N GLN A 228 -2.63 7.30 4.56
CA GLN A 228 -3.82 6.99 3.77
C GLN A 228 -4.45 8.24 3.12
N SER A 229 -4.25 9.42 3.71
CA SER A 229 -4.65 10.70 3.10
C SER A 229 -3.89 10.97 1.80
N VAL A 230 -2.58 10.70 1.77
CA VAL A 230 -1.74 10.88 0.58
C VAL A 230 -2.16 9.88 -0.50
N ARG A 231 -2.32 8.60 -0.15
CA ARG A 231 -2.88 7.57 -1.06
C ARG A 231 -4.21 8.00 -1.67
N SER A 232 -5.11 8.49 -0.82
CA SER A 232 -6.44 8.92 -1.27
C SER A 232 -6.36 10.12 -2.22
N LYS A 233 -5.46 11.09 -1.98
CA LYS A 233 -5.25 12.22 -2.89
C LYS A 233 -4.78 11.74 -4.26
N ILE A 234 -3.78 10.86 -4.30
CA ILE A 234 -3.25 10.26 -5.54
C ILE A 234 -4.36 9.56 -6.32
N LEU A 235 -5.13 8.68 -5.69
CA LEU A 235 -6.23 7.92 -6.32
C LEU A 235 -7.35 8.79 -6.91
N HIS A 236 -7.58 9.97 -6.35
CA HIS A 236 -8.63 10.90 -6.81
C HIS A 236 -8.09 12.01 -7.72
N THR A 237 -6.79 11.98 -8.04
CA THR A 237 -6.17 12.99 -8.90
C THR A 237 -6.64 12.84 -10.34
N ARG A 238 -6.98 13.96 -10.97
CA ARG A 238 -7.39 14.01 -12.37
C ARG A 238 -6.41 14.87 -13.14
N ALA A 239 -6.43 14.73 -14.46
CA ALA A 239 -5.54 15.48 -15.34
C ALA A 239 -5.69 17.01 -15.24
N LEU A 240 -6.87 17.49 -14.84
CA LEU A 240 -7.14 18.91 -14.65
C LEU A 240 -6.59 19.48 -13.34
N ASP A 241 -6.23 18.61 -12.39
CA ASP A 241 -5.70 19.03 -11.10
C ASP A 241 -4.20 19.41 -11.21
N GLY A 242 -3.54 19.02 -12.31
CA GLY A 242 -2.13 19.31 -12.58
C GLY A 242 -1.19 18.53 -11.66
N THR A 243 0.02 19.06 -11.50
CA THR A 243 1.01 18.50 -10.57
C THR A 243 0.63 18.83 -9.13
N LEU A 244 0.53 17.81 -8.29
CA LEU A 244 0.23 17.89 -6.86
C LEU A 244 1.41 17.38 -6.04
N SER A 245 1.47 17.75 -4.76
CA SER A 245 2.51 17.29 -3.84
C SER A 245 1.99 17.10 -2.42
N ASP A 246 2.68 16.27 -1.65
CA ASP A 246 2.44 16.05 -0.21
C ASP A 246 3.75 15.63 0.48
N GLU A 247 3.77 15.61 1.80
CA GLU A 247 4.97 15.30 2.58
C GLU A 247 4.66 14.51 3.87
N TRP A 248 5.54 13.57 4.21
CA TRP A 248 5.52 12.86 5.50
C TRP A 248 6.93 12.33 5.80
N ASP A 249 7.33 12.26 7.08
CA ASP A 249 8.59 11.63 7.51
C ASP A 249 9.86 12.01 6.72
N ARG A 250 9.92 13.27 6.26
CA ARG A 250 10.98 13.82 5.39
C ARG A 250 11.06 13.18 4.00
N ILE A 251 9.93 12.70 3.54
CA ILE A 251 9.69 12.25 2.17
C ILE A 251 8.71 13.25 1.60
N LYS A 252 9.12 13.90 0.52
CA LYS A 252 8.24 14.67 -0.33
C LYS A 252 7.84 13.79 -1.51
N ILE A 253 6.55 13.76 -1.80
CA ILE A 253 6.02 13.13 -3.00
C ILE A 253 5.43 14.20 -3.90
N THR A 254 5.73 14.13 -5.19
CA THR A 254 5.12 14.96 -6.23
C THR A 254 4.54 14.03 -7.27
N TRP A 255 3.31 14.26 -7.70
CA TRP A 255 2.68 13.41 -8.72
C TRP A 255 1.84 14.20 -9.70
N ASN A 256 1.64 13.62 -10.87
CA ASN A 256 0.76 14.13 -11.91
C ASN A 256 0.05 12.95 -12.59
N PHE A 257 -1.19 13.15 -13.02
CA PHE A 257 -1.94 12.12 -13.75
C PHE A 257 -2.27 12.59 -15.16
N GLN A 258 -1.98 11.75 -16.15
CA GLN A 258 -2.32 12.00 -17.54
C GLN A 258 -3.18 10.85 -18.08
N PRO A 259 -4.28 11.12 -18.83
CA PRO A 259 -5.21 10.07 -19.24
C PRO A 259 -4.60 9.03 -20.20
N ASN A 260 -3.57 9.42 -20.96
CA ASN A 260 -2.91 8.57 -21.95
C ASN A 260 -1.57 8.01 -21.48
N GLU A 261 -0.91 8.68 -20.53
CA GLU A 261 0.43 8.31 -20.07
C GLU A 261 0.41 7.61 -18.71
N GLY A 262 -0.63 7.83 -17.89
CA GLY A 262 -0.74 7.23 -16.55
C GLY A 262 -0.35 8.21 -15.45
N LEU A 263 0.03 7.66 -14.31
CA LEU A 263 0.47 8.39 -13.13
C LEU A 263 2.00 8.49 -13.13
N ASP A 264 2.50 9.72 -13.07
CA ASP A 264 3.90 10.02 -12.82
C ASP A 264 4.07 10.41 -11.36
N ILE A 265 5.05 9.83 -10.67
CA ILE A 265 5.39 10.12 -9.27
C ILE A 265 6.88 10.36 -9.16
N VAL A 266 7.27 11.33 -8.35
CA VAL A 266 8.63 11.54 -7.86
C VAL A 266 8.61 11.57 -6.33
N PHE A 267 9.41 10.72 -5.71
CA PHE A 267 9.69 10.78 -4.27
C PHE A 267 11.09 11.38 -4.06
N GLU A 268 11.21 12.29 -3.10
CA GLU A 268 12.46 12.96 -2.73
C GLU A 268 12.62 12.91 -1.21
N GLU A 269 13.85 12.70 -0.73
CA GLU A 269 14.18 12.81 0.70
C GLU A 269 14.65 14.22 1.08
N GLU A 270 14.13 14.75 2.19
CA GLU A 270 14.47 16.07 2.76
C GLU A 270 15.34 16.03 4.05
#